data_AF-A0A0W8DXH5-F1
#
_entry.id   AF-A0A0W8DXH5-F1
#
_cell.length_a   1.000
_cell.length_b   1.000
_cell.length_c   1.000
_cell.angle_alpha   90.00
_cell.angle_beta   90.00
_cell.angle_gamma   90.00
#
_symmetry.space_group_name_H-M   'P 1'
#
loop_
_entity.id
_entity.type
_entity.pdbx_description
1 polymer ?
#
loop_
_entity_poly.entity_id
_entity_poly.type
_entity_poly.pdbx_seq_one_letter_code
_entity_poly.pdbx_strand_id
1 'polypeptide(L)'
;MQTQVNLASPASPLSLRATPRVVATPPRKLKKNEPVTSALVLVAVIFFGVLLALMLMAFFAYAPLLCASWLGILYVIGLYLSTESKWRWHDAQEFENRFWTGTAFMFSAAVLYIKDSPLAVGQWSSSLGLVLVFGFTSSVHYFDRFLHRQKISHRPRLKLTTRQMSSNLFKYKATAEEKTQLVMECVSRIDRHYLPSTINSFINFSEVKRRELKIFRILAGAGKDELNYILNHTQLALLFYKVKDHSNVREDQSRTLILDLLCTTRLADLSIMSRAVLLDAMMVMKISAHPMAEKWVRNIILKTQGDDLSNLKAYTDAKGDFHSMHKLVFNDIRDPTIRADILSHIQREASVQIAHMRLGTKRGRSRKQQAWRKVLSDVDDTLYSSGGRYPAGLDTRYPRHTLYPGVLPFYRELDMGTVGPDEWTDDRIGNLVFLSARPHVYKDVSEKKSYAKFAALHEKMGMHTLPTMLAGNLTSGRAFMWQGDLEPMVTRYTRCFFED
;
A
#
# COMPACT_ATOMS: atom_id res chain seq x y z
N MET A 1 -83.40 -24.61 -5.90
CA MET A 1 -84.10 -23.33 -5.61
C MET A 1 -84.36 -23.28 -4.11
N GLN A 2 -84.18 -22.09 -3.52
CA GLN A 2 -84.47 -21.69 -2.13
C GLN A 2 -83.38 -21.89 -1.03
N THR A 3 -82.50 -20.87 -0.96
CA THR A 3 -82.19 -19.95 0.18
C THR A 3 -82.37 -20.42 1.64
N GLN A 4 -81.28 -20.36 2.45
CA GLN A 4 -80.94 -19.37 3.52
C GLN A 4 -81.82 -19.51 4.79
N VAL A 5 -81.38 -19.40 6.05
CA VAL A 5 -80.40 -18.56 6.77
C VAL A 5 -79.98 -19.35 8.03
N ASN A 6 -78.78 -19.16 8.59
CA ASN A 6 -78.51 -19.57 9.97
C ASN A 6 -77.80 -18.48 10.81
N LEU A 7 -78.17 -18.49 12.09
CA LEU A 7 -77.99 -17.50 13.15
C LEU A 7 -76.56 -17.37 13.72
N ALA A 8 -76.32 -16.17 14.27
CA ALA A 8 -75.51 -15.72 15.42
C ALA A 8 -74.44 -16.63 16.10
N SER A 9 -73.30 -15.99 16.41
CA SER A 9 -72.14 -16.47 17.19
C SER A 9 -72.38 -16.55 18.72
N PRO A 10 -71.46 -17.17 19.49
CA PRO A 10 -70.56 -16.33 20.33
C PRO A 10 -69.12 -16.85 20.55
N ALA A 11 -68.25 -15.86 20.82
CA ALA A 11 -67.04 -15.84 21.67
C ALA A 11 -65.74 -16.58 21.26
N SER A 12 -64.65 -15.79 21.26
CA SER A 12 -63.27 -16.05 20.77
C SER A 12 -62.29 -16.56 21.86
N PRO A 13 -61.01 -16.84 21.55
CA PRO A 13 -60.01 -15.76 21.52
C PRO A 13 -58.95 -15.82 20.39
N LEU A 14 -58.74 -14.64 19.79
CA LEU A 14 -57.47 -14.05 19.33
C LEU A 14 -56.49 -14.92 18.51
N SER A 15 -56.69 -14.92 17.20
CA SER A 15 -55.64 -15.13 16.19
C SER A 15 -55.50 -13.83 15.38
N LEU A 16 -54.53 -12.97 15.74
CA LEU A 16 -54.15 -11.80 14.93
C LEU A 16 -53.20 -12.23 13.80
N ARG A 17 -53.79 -12.80 12.75
CA ARG A 17 -53.15 -12.90 11.44
C ARG A 17 -53.43 -11.61 10.69
N ALA A 18 -52.55 -10.61 10.85
CA ALA A 18 -52.64 -9.37 10.11
C ALA A 18 -52.22 -9.62 8.65
N THR A 19 -53.21 -9.65 7.75
CA THR A 19 -52.99 -9.44 6.32
C THR A 19 -52.58 -7.97 6.09
N PRO A 20 -51.60 -7.68 5.20
CA PRO A 20 -51.16 -6.32 5.00
C PRO A 20 -52.24 -5.53 4.26
N ARG A 21 -52.87 -4.60 4.98
CA ARG A 21 -53.68 -3.53 4.38
C ARG A 21 -52.72 -2.64 3.58
N VAL A 22 -52.80 -2.72 2.25
CA VAL A 22 -52.19 -1.73 1.36
C VAL A 22 -52.90 -0.42 1.58
N VAL A 23 -52.33 0.43 2.43
CA VAL A 23 -52.69 1.84 2.51
C VAL A 23 -52.21 2.46 1.21
N ALA A 24 -53.15 2.81 0.34
CA ALA A 24 -52.86 3.59 -0.86
C ALA A 24 -52.35 4.97 -0.42
N THR A 25 -51.03 5.12 -0.34
CA THR A 25 -50.38 6.43 -0.34
C THR A 25 -50.69 7.11 -1.68
N PRO A 26 -51.10 8.40 -1.69
CA PRO A 26 -51.26 9.13 -2.94
C PRO A 26 -49.93 9.11 -3.70
N PRO A 27 -49.92 9.20 -5.05
CA PRO A 27 -48.69 9.19 -5.82
C PRO A 27 -47.88 10.42 -5.40
N ARG A 28 -46.89 10.21 -4.53
CA ARG A 28 -45.89 11.21 -4.21
C ARG A 28 -45.12 11.37 -5.51
N LYS A 29 -45.41 12.44 -6.26
CA LYS A 29 -44.64 12.85 -7.42
C LYS A 29 -43.17 12.72 -7.03
N LEU A 30 -42.50 11.72 -7.60
CA LEU A 30 -41.05 11.68 -7.63
C LEU A 30 -40.65 12.97 -8.34
N LYS A 31 -40.27 13.99 -7.57
CA LYS A 31 -39.49 15.09 -8.13
C LYS A 31 -38.24 14.41 -8.65
N LYS A 32 -38.20 14.25 -9.97
CA LYS A 32 -37.01 13.90 -10.72
C LYS A 32 -36.04 15.07 -10.51
N ASN A 33 -35.34 15.09 -9.38
CA ASN A 33 -34.24 16.00 -9.15
C ASN A 33 -33.03 15.46 -9.94
N GLU A 34 -33.11 15.55 -11.27
CA GLU A 34 -31.93 15.68 -12.13
C GLU A 34 -31.45 17.16 -12.06
N PRO A 35 -30.20 17.47 -12.39
CA PRO A 35 -29.09 17.52 -11.45
C PRO A 35 -28.60 18.97 -11.35
N VAL A 36 -29.34 19.82 -10.66
CA VAL A 36 -29.00 21.25 -10.54
C VAL A 36 -27.60 21.45 -9.92
N THR A 37 -27.17 20.54 -9.04
CA THR A 37 -25.82 20.51 -8.47
C THR A 37 -24.74 20.14 -9.49
N SER A 38 -25.00 19.26 -10.46
CA SER A 38 -23.99 18.92 -11.49
C SER A 38 -23.86 20.03 -12.53
N ALA A 39 -24.96 20.72 -12.86
CA ALA A 39 -24.93 21.88 -13.76
C ALA A 39 -24.15 23.05 -13.13
N LEU A 40 -24.36 23.34 -11.85
CA LEU A 40 -23.59 24.35 -11.13
C LEU A 40 -22.10 23.99 -11.00
N VAL A 41 -21.78 22.71 -10.76
CA VAL A 41 -20.39 22.22 -10.75
C VAL A 41 -19.77 22.34 -12.14
N LEU A 42 -20.49 21.99 -13.20
CA LEU A 42 -20.02 22.12 -14.58
C LEU A 42 -19.76 23.58 -14.95
N VAL A 43 -20.67 24.48 -14.61
CA VAL A 43 -20.49 25.92 -14.79
C VAL A 43 -19.31 26.44 -13.99
N ALA A 44 -19.13 26.01 -12.74
CA ALA A 44 -17.97 26.37 -11.93
C ALA A 44 -16.66 25.86 -12.57
N VAL A 45 -16.62 24.61 -13.04
CA VAL A 45 -15.45 24.03 -13.72
C VAL A 45 -15.12 24.78 -15.00
N ILE A 46 -16.12 25.13 -15.81
CA ILE A 46 -15.93 25.93 -17.02
C ILE A 46 -15.42 27.33 -16.66
N PHE A 47 -16.02 27.98 -15.66
CA PHE A 47 -15.61 29.31 -15.21
C PHE A 47 -14.17 29.32 -14.68
N PHE A 48 -13.81 28.37 -13.80
CA PHE A 48 -12.45 28.21 -13.31
C PHE A 48 -11.48 27.84 -14.44
N GLY A 49 -11.91 27.02 -15.41
CA GLY A 49 -11.13 26.66 -16.58
C GLY A 49 -10.83 27.87 -17.47
N VAL A 50 -11.83 28.71 -17.72
CA VAL A 50 -11.67 29.97 -18.47
C VAL A 50 -10.78 30.94 -17.69
N LEU A 51 -10.98 31.10 -16.38
CA LEU A 51 -10.14 31.95 -15.53
C LEU A 51 -8.68 31.49 -15.55
N LEU A 52 -8.43 30.18 -15.43
CA LEU A 52 -7.11 29.57 -15.53
C LEU A 52 -6.49 29.82 -16.91
N ALA A 53 -7.27 29.66 -17.98
CA ALA A 53 -6.81 29.90 -19.34
C ALA A 53 -6.45 31.39 -19.56
N LEU A 54 -7.28 32.33 -19.09
CA LEU A 54 -6.99 33.75 -19.17
C LEU A 54 -5.75 34.13 -18.36
N MET A 55 -5.58 33.55 -17.17
CA MET A 55 -4.38 33.74 -16.35
C MET A 55 -3.13 33.20 -17.07
N LEU A 56 -3.20 32.00 -17.66
CA LEU A 56 -2.11 31.44 -18.45
C LEU A 56 -1.76 32.33 -19.65
N MET A 57 -2.77 32.82 -20.38
CA MET A 57 -2.58 33.76 -21.49
C MET A 57 -1.93 35.07 -21.04
N ALA A 58 -2.31 35.60 -19.88
CA ALA A 58 -1.69 36.78 -19.30
C ALA A 58 -0.21 36.54 -18.95
N PHE A 59 0.13 35.39 -18.38
CA PHE A 59 1.52 35.00 -18.15
C PHE A 59 2.30 34.83 -19.46
N PHE A 60 1.70 34.21 -20.48
CA PHE A 60 2.31 34.07 -21.81
C PHE A 60 2.54 35.41 -22.51
N ALA A 61 1.68 36.40 -22.28
CA ALA A 61 1.87 37.75 -22.80
C ALA A 61 3.06 38.47 -22.16
N TYR A 62 3.34 38.18 -20.88
CA TYR A 62 4.43 38.81 -20.13
C TYR A 62 5.77 38.08 -20.26
N ALA A 63 5.77 36.74 -20.18
CA ALA A 63 6.96 35.90 -20.17
C ALA A 63 6.81 34.64 -21.07
N PRO A 64 6.70 34.83 -22.40
CA PRO A 64 6.40 33.74 -23.34
C PRO A 64 7.42 32.59 -23.33
N LEU A 65 8.72 32.87 -23.19
CA LEU A 65 9.78 31.86 -23.23
C LEU A 65 9.81 31.04 -21.94
N LEU A 66 9.65 31.69 -20.79
CA LEU A 66 9.54 31.00 -19.50
C LEU A 66 8.30 30.10 -19.48
N CYS A 67 7.15 30.62 -19.92
CA CYS A 67 5.90 29.86 -19.96
C CYS A 67 5.99 28.65 -20.91
N ALA A 68 6.56 28.82 -22.11
CA ALA A 68 6.78 27.71 -23.05
C ALA A 68 7.70 26.62 -22.46
N SER A 69 8.77 27.04 -21.78
CA SER A 69 9.71 26.11 -21.13
C SER A 69 9.03 25.34 -19.99
N TRP A 70 8.20 26.02 -19.20
CA TRP A 70 7.41 25.39 -18.14
C TRP A 70 6.39 24.39 -18.68
N LEU A 71 5.68 24.71 -19.77
CA LEU A 71 4.79 23.75 -20.42
C LEU A 71 5.55 22.52 -20.91
N GLY A 72 6.76 22.70 -21.46
CA GLY A 72 7.62 21.58 -21.85
C GLY A 72 8.01 20.69 -20.66
N ILE A 73 8.44 21.29 -19.54
CA ILE A 73 8.77 20.56 -18.31
C ILE A 73 7.55 19.83 -17.76
N LEU A 74 6.39 20.50 -17.68
CA LEU A 74 5.14 19.89 -17.22
C LEU A 74 4.67 18.76 -18.13
N TYR A 75 4.88 18.88 -19.44
CA TYR A 75 4.59 17.82 -20.40
C TYR A 75 5.48 16.60 -20.16
N VAL A 76 6.79 16.79 -19.95
CA VAL A 76 7.72 15.70 -19.61
C VAL A 76 7.35 15.05 -18.28
N ILE A 77 6.97 15.83 -17.26
CA ILE A 77 6.46 15.31 -15.98
C ILE A 77 5.17 14.51 -16.21
N GLY A 78 4.24 15.03 -17.03
CA GLY A 78 2.99 14.34 -17.37
C GLY A 78 3.23 13.01 -18.07
N LEU A 79 4.15 12.96 -19.04
CA LEU A 79 4.56 11.72 -19.69
C LEU A 79 5.19 10.75 -18.70
N TYR A 80 6.08 11.23 -17.83
CA TYR A 80 6.72 10.43 -16.80
C TYR A 80 5.68 9.80 -15.86
N LEU A 81 4.74 10.59 -15.34
CA LEU A 81 3.68 10.12 -14.44
C LEU A 81 2.70 9.17 -15.15
N SER A 82 2.36 9.43 -16.42
CA SER A 82 1.43 8.59 -17.18
C SER A 82 1.98 7.20 -17.51
N THR A 83 3.30 7.00 -17.39
CA THR A 83 3.99 5.76 -17.76
C THR A 83 4.45 4.92 -16.56
N GLU A 84 4.02 5.26 -15.34
CA GLU A 84 4.40 4.62 -14.06
C GLU A 84 4.35 3.09 -14.10
N SER A 85 3.32 2.51 -14.74
CA SER A 85 3.12 1.05 -14.80
C SER A 85 3.78 0.35 -15.99
N LYS A 86 4.28 1.09 -16.99
CA LYS A 86 4.69 0.53 -18.29
C LYS A 86 6.17 0.71 -18.62
N TRP A 87 6.86 1.67 -17.99
CA TRP A 87 8.20 2.06 -18.42
C TRP A 87 9.30 1.75 -17.39
N ARG A 88 10.46 1.36 -17.94
CA ARG A 88 11.67 0.99 -17.19
C ARG A 88 12.21 2.09 -16.28
N TRP A 89 11.86 3.34 -16.55
CA TRP A 89 12.29 4.51 -15.77
C TRP A 89 11.72 4.52 -14.34
N HIS A 90 10.68 3.72 -14.07
CA HIS A 90 10.09 3.54 -12.74
C HIS A 90 10.56 2.27 -12.04
N ASP A 91 11.40 1.44 -12.68
CA ASP A 91 11.78 0.12 -12.17
C ASP A 91 12.66 0.17 -10.93
N ALA A 92 13.46 1.22 -10.80
CA ALA A 92 14.32 1.42 -9.64
C ALA A 92 14.22 2.86 -9.14
N GLN A 93 14.31 3.03 -7.82
CA GLN A 93 14.26 4.35 -7.21
C GLN A 93 15.36 5.30 -7.75
N GLU A 94 16.53 4.77 -8.06
CA GLU A 94 17.66 5.59 -8.51
C GLU A 94 17.35 6.36 -9.80
N PHE A 95 16.54 5.78 -10.69
CA PHE A 95 16.08 6.45 -11.90
C PHE A 95 15.10 7.57 -11.59
N GLU A 96 14.18 7.37 -10.66
CA GLU A 96 13.26 8.44 -10.21
C GLU A 96 14.04 9.62 -9.62
N ASN A 97 15.01 9.34 -8.75
CA ASN A 97 15.81 10.38 -8.12
C ASN A 97 16.58 11.19 -9.17
N ARG A 98 17.15 10.52 -10.19
CA ARG A 98 17.81 11.18 -11.32
C ARG A 98 16.83 12.02 -12.15
N PHE A 99 15.63 11.51 -12.41
CA PHE A 99 14.59 12.24 -13.13
C PHE A 99 14.19 13.53 -12.40
N TRP A 100 13.90 13.46 -11.11
CA TRP A 100 13.52 14.63 -10.31
C TRP A 100 14.66 15.63 -10.15
N THR A 101 15.90 15.15 -10.06
CA THR A 101 17.10 16.01 -10.04
C THR A 101 17.27 16.75 -11.36
N GLY A 102 17.16 16.05 -12.50
CA GLY A 102 17.22 16.67 -13.83
C GLY A 102 16.07 17.66 -14.07
N THR A 103 14.88 17.35 -13.58
CA THR A 103 13.72 18.24 -13.64
C THR A 103 13.96 19.52 -12.81
N ALA A 104 14.51 19.39 -11.60
CA ALA A 104 14.87 20.55 -10.77
C ALA A 104 15.97 21.41 -11.40
N PHE A 105 16.92 20.79 -12.10
CA PHE A 105 17.94 21.49 -12.88
C PHE A 105 17.32 22.29 -14.02
N MET A 106 16.49 21.66 -14.87
CA MET A 106 15.81 22.34 -15.97
C MET A 106 14.93 23.49 -15.47
N PHE A 107 14.20 23.26 -14.37
CA PHE A 107 13.35 24.27 -13.74
C PHE A 107 14.15 25.48 -13.25
N SER A 108 15.21 25.26 -12.46
CA SER A 108 16.04 26.34 -11.93
C SER A 108 16.80 27.07 -13.03
N ALA A 109 17.29 26.35 -14.05
CA ALA A 109 17.91 26.95 -15.22
C ALA A 109 16.92 27.85 -15.99
N ALA A 110 15.68 27.38 -16.21
CA ALA A 110 14.65 28.18 -16.85
C ALA A 110 14.35 29.47 -16.08
N VAL A 111 14.21 29.38 -14.76
CA VAL A 111 13.94 30.53 -13.90
C VAL A 111 15.12 31.51 -13.85
N LEU A 112 16.37 31.03 -13.87
CA LEU A 112 17.53 31.89 -13.66
C LEU A 112 18.18 32.43 -14.94
N TYR A 113 17.96 31.79 -16.10
CA TYR A 113 18.61 32.15 -17.36
C TYR A 113 17.67 32.60 -18.47
N ILE A 114 16.36 32.35 -18.39
CA ILE A 114 15.46 32.86 -19.44
C ILE A 114 15.27 34.37 -19.28
N LYS A 115 15.40 35.10 -20.39
CA LYS A 115 15.42 36.57 -20.44
C LYS A 115 14.16 37.23 -19.87
N ASP A 116 12.99 36.62 -20.08
CA ASP A 116 11.70 37.13 -19.62
C ASP A 116 11.29 36.57 -18.25
N SER A 117 12.20 35.85 -17.57
CA SER A 117 11.97 35.42 -16.20
C SER A 117 12.06 36.61 -15.24
N PRO A 118 11.21 36.68 -14.20
CA PRO A 118 11.26 37.73 -13.20
C PRO A 118 12.56 37.72 -12.37
N LEU A 119 13.28 36.59 -12.33
CA LEU A 119 14.52 36.47 -11.58
C LEU A 119 15.75 36.66 -12.46
N ALA A 120 15.84 35.99 -13.62
CA ALA A 120 16.86 36.13 -14.68
C ALA A 120 18.33 36.46 -14.26
N VAL A 121 18.73 36.15 -13.02
CA VAL A 121 20.00 36.60 -12.43
C VAL A 121 21.21 36.09 -13.20
N GLY A 122 21.07 34.91 -13.84
CA GLY A 122 22.11 34.30 -14.66
C GLY A 122 22.46 35.08 -15.93
N GLN A 123 21.58 35.98 -16.39
CA GLN A 123 21.87 36.91 -17.48
C GLN A 123 22.81 38.04 -17.04
N TRP A 124 22.73 38.46 -15.78
CA TRP A 124 23.54 39.56 -15.24
C TRP A 124 24.87 39.05 -14.67
N SER A 125 24.85 37.86 -14.07
CA SER A 125 26.04 37.18 -13.58
C SER A 125 25.89 35.67 -13.80
N SER A 126 26.57 35.16 -14.82
CA SER A 126 26.53 33.73 -15.15
C SER A 126 27.09 32.87 -14.01
N SER A 127 28.14 33.33 -13.32
CA SER A 127 28.70 32.62 -12.16
C SER A 127 27.67 32.51 -11.03
N LEU A 128 26.97 33.60 -10.69
CA LEU A 128 25.95 33.59 -9.65
C LEU A 128 24.75 32.73 -10.06
N GLY A 129 24.32 32.81 -11.32
CA GLY A 129 23.26 31.97 -11.87
C GLY A 129 23.61 30.48 -11.76
N LEU A 130 24.84 30.07 -12.10
CA LEU A 130 25.28 28.69 -11.96
C LEU A 130 25.25 28.24 -10.50
N VAL A 131 25.78 29.03 -9.58
CA VAL A 131 25.77 28.72 -8.14
C VAL A 131 24.34 28.51 -7.63
N LEU A 132 23.40 29.36 -8.04
CA LEU A 132 21.99 29.24 -7.64
C LEU A 132 21.31 28.01 -8.25
N VAL A 133 21.55 27.71 -9.53
CA VAL A 133 21.04 26.50 -10.19
C VAL A 133 21.54 25.24 -9.49
N PHE A 134 22.86 25.14 -9.25
CA PHE A 134 23.43 23.98 -8.57
C PHE A 134 23.00 23.90 -7.11
N GLY A 135 22.90 25.03 -6.40
CA GLY A 135 22.41 25.10 -5.03
C GLY A 135 20.97 24.60 -4.90
N PHE A 136 20.07 25.07 -5.76
CA PHE A 136 18.68 24.62 -5.78
C PHE A 136 18.56 23.14 -6.16
N THR A 137 19.23 22.73 -7.25
CA THR A 137 19.21 21.35 -7.73
C THR A 137 19.75 20.39 -6.66
N SER A 138 20.85 20.74 -6.00
CA SER A 138 21.42 19.95 -4.91
C SER A 138 20.47 19.88 -3.72
N SER A 139 19.84 20.99 -3.35
CA SER A 139 18.87 21.04 -2.25
C SER A 139 17.69 20.10 -2.50
N VAL A 140 17.11 20.13 -3.71
CA VAL A 140 16.04 19.21 -4.12
C VAL A 140 16.53 17.76 -4.10
N HIS A 141 17.73 17.49 -4.62
CA HIS A 141 18.31 16.14 -4.64
C HIS A 141 18.48 15.57 -3.22
N TYR A 142 19.08 16.34 -2.31
CA TYR A 142 19.29 15.91 -0.92
C TYR A 142 17.97 15.75 -0.17
N PHE A 143 17.00 16.65 -0.40
CA PHE A 143 15.69 16.59 0.23
C PHE A 143 14.89 15.35 -0.21
N ASP A 144 14.81 15.06 -1.51
CA ASP A 144 14.14 13.87 -2.02
C ASP A 144 14.82 12.58 -1.52
N ARG A 145 16.16 12.55 -1.51
CA ARG A 145 16.94 11.43 -0.94
C ARG A 145 16.68 11.24 0.55
N PHE A 146 16.56 12.32 1.32
CA PHE A 146 16.26 12.28 2.75
C PHE A 146 14.87 11.70 3.01
N LEU A 147 13.83 12.21 2.32
CA LEU A 147 12.47 11.71 2.44
C LEU A 147 12.39 10.23 2.06
N HIS A 148 13.08 9.84 0.98
CA HIS A 148 13.09 8.46 0.54
C HIS A 148 13.80 7.54 1.55
N ARG A 149 14.92 7.99 2.13
CA ARG A 149 15.62 7.26 3.20
C ARG A 149 14.71 7.03 4.40
N GLN A 150 13.95 8.04 4.82
CA GLN A 150 12.98 7.86 5.90
C GLN A 150 11.96 6.77 5.56
N LYS A 151 11.44 6.74 4.32
CA LYS A 151 10.51 5.70 3.84
C LYS A 151 11.12 4.29 3.93
N ILE A 152 12.33 4.08 3.38
CA ILE A 152 12.96 2.75 3.36
C ILE A 152 13.41 2.31 4.77
N SER A 153 13.77 3.26 5.64
CA SER A 153 14.21 2.96 7.00
C SER A 153 13.10 2.48 7.93
N HIS A 154 11.84 2.57 7.48
CA HIS A 154 10.70 2.09 8.24
C HIS A 154 10.76 0.57 8.42
N ARG A 155 10.39 0.09 9.60
CA ARG A 155 10.22 -1.34 9.89
C ARG A 155 8.73 -1.66 9.90
N PRO A 156 8.29 -2.76 9.28
CA PRO A 156 6.89 -3.14 9.32
C PRO A 156 6.42 -3.36 10.76
N ARG A 157 5.22 -2.90 11.09
CA ARG A 157 4.64 -2.94 12.45
C ARG A 157 4.08 -4.33 12.77
N LEU A 158 4.93 -5.35 12.74
CA LEU A 158 4.53 -6.72 13.09
C LEU A 158 4.81 -6.97 14.55
N LYS A 159 3.77 -7.30 15.33
CA LYS A 159 3.93 -7.77 16.71
C LYS A 159 4.47 -9.20 16.67
N LEU A 160 5.60 -9.42 17.33
CA LEU A 160 6.14 -10.76 17.55
C LEU A 160 5.19 -11.49 18.49
N THR A 161 4.60 -12.59 18.06
CA THR A 161 3.75 -13.38 18.96
C THR A 161 4.63 -14.09 20.00
N THR A 162 4.34 -13.93 21.29
CA THR A 162 5.12 -14.52 22.39
C THR A 162 5.24 -16.05 22.28
N ARG A 163 4.27 -16.71 21.63
CA ARG A 163 4.27 -18.16 21.34
C ARG A 163 5.26 -18.57 20.24
N GLN A 164 5.72 -17.64 19.39
CA GLN A 164 6.72 -17.91 18.35
C GLN A 164 8.16 -17.67 18.83
N MET A 165 8.36 -17.03 19.98
CA MET A 165 9.67 -17.09 20.64
C MET A 165 9.86 -18.52 21.14
N SER A 166 10.79 -19.26 20.51
CA SER A 166 11.22 -20.55 21.05
C SER A 166 11.71 -20.32 22.48
N SER A 167 11.49 -21.26 23.40
CA SER A 167 12.09 -21.23 24.74
C SER A 167 13.62 -21.09 24.69
N ASN A 168 14.24 -21.47 23.57
CA ASN A 168 15.66 -21.34 23.29
C ASN A 168 16.08 -19.91 22.93
N LEU A 169 15.18 -19.06 22.41
CA LEU A 169 15.54 -17.69 22.02
C LEU A 169 16.03 -16.90 23.23
N PHE A 170 15.48 -17.12 24.44
CA PHE A 170 15.96 -16.46 25.65
C PHE A 170 17.45 -16.73 25.92
N LYS A 171 17.95 -17.92 25.55
CA LYS A 171 19.36 -18.32 25.68
C LYS A 171 20.26 -17.67 24.63
N TYR A 172 19.75 -17.44 23.43
CA TYR A 172 20.52 -16.89 22.29
C TYR A 172 20.23 -15.43 21.98
N LYS A 173 19.32 -14.79 22.74
CA LYS A 173 18.85 -13.42 22.50
C LYS A 173 20.00 -12.42 22.52
N ALA A 174 20.90 -12.52 23.50
CA ALA A 174 22.06 -11.63 23.60
C ALA A 174 22.97 -11.74 22.36
N THR A 175 23.24 -12.96 21.89
CA THR A 175 24.05 -13.21 20.69
C THR A 175 23.35 -12.75 19.41
N ALA A 176 22.02 -12.96 19.32
CA ALA A 176 21.23 -12.48 18.20
C ALA A 176 21.17 -10.94 18.16
N GLU A 177 21.06 -10.28 19.31
CA GLU A 177 21.12 -8.83 19.45
C GLU A 177 22.46 -8.26 19.04
N GLU A 178 23.56 -8.86 19.49
CA GLU A 178 24.92 -8.49 19.09
C GLU A 178 25.09 -8.62 17.56
N LYS A 179 24.70 -9.75 16.97
CA LYS A 179 24.74 -9.94 15.51
C LYS A 179 23.88 -8.92 14.76
N THR A 180 22.71 -8.58 15.30
CA THR A 180 21.82 -7.56 14.73
C THR A 180 22.47 -6.18 14.77
N GLN A 181 23.09 -5.81 15.90
CA GLN A 181 23.84 -4.56 16.03
C GLN A 181 25.00 -4.50 15.05
N LEU A 182 25.75 -5.60 14.89
CA LEU A 182 26.86 -5.67 13.93
C LEU A 182 26.39 -5.49 12.47
N VAL A 183 25.23 -6.06 12.10
CA VAL A 183 24.64 -5.86 10.77
C VAL A 183 24.23 -4.40 10.60
N MET A 184 23.53 -3.80 11.57
CA MET A 184 23.12 -2.40 11.52
C MET A 184 24.32 -1.45 11.47
N GLU A 185 25.39 -1.75 12.21
CA GLU A 185 26.64 -0.99 12.18
C GLU A 185 27.27 -1.05 10.78
N CYS A 186 27.34 -2.25 10.18
CA CYS A 186 27.86 -2.40 8.81
C CYS A 186 27.03 -1.59 7.81
N VAL A 187 25.70 -1.64 7.90
CA VAL A 187 24.81 -0.84 7.04
C VAL A 187 25.04 0.65 7.26
N SER A 188 25.17 1.11 8.51
CA SER A 188 25.41 2.52 8.82
C SER A 188 26.74 3.05 8.26
N ARG A 189 27.79 2.21 8.25
CA ARG A 189 29.10 2.58 7.67
C ARG A 189 29.06 2.64 6.14
N ILE A 190 28.24 1.80 5.50
CA ILE A 190 27.99 1.86 4.05
C ILE A 190 27.13 3.10 3.73
N ASP A 191 26.13 3.39 4.57
CA ASP A 191 25.20 4.52 4.42
C ASP A 191 25.78 5.85 4.92
N ARG A 192 26.70 6.44 4.16
CA ARG A 192 27.15 7.81 4.42
C ARG A 192 26.06 8.81 4.01
N HIS A 193 25.54 9.57 4.98
CA HIS A 193 24.37 10.45 4.77
C HIS A 193 24.60 11.50 3.67
N TYR A 194 25.79 12.09 3.64
CA TYR A 194 26.15 13.19 2.74
C TYR A 194 26.72 12.75 1.40
N LEU A 195 27.03 11.46 1.23
CA LEU A 195 27.64 10.96 0.00
C LEU A 195 26.64 10.09 -0.78
N PRO A 196 26.41 10.38 -2.07
CA PRO A 196 25.71 9.45 -2.95
C PRO A 196 26.38 8.07 -2.91
N SER A 197 25.58 7.00 -2.93
CA SER A 197 26.08 5.62 -2.78
C SER A 197 27.04 5.24 -3.89
N THR A 198 26.79 5.70 -5.12
CA THR A 198 27.68 5.46 -6.27
C THR A 198 29.06 6.10 -6.06
N ILE A 199 29.10 7.34 -5.55
CA ILE A 199 30.34 8.05 -5.25
C ILE A 199 31.05 7.37 -4.08
N ASN A 200 30.30 6.92 -3.07
CA ASN A 200 30.89 6.26 -1.90
C ASN A 200 31.49 4.92 -2.27
N SER A 201 30.79 4.13 -3.10
CA SER A 201 31.30 2.88 -3.64
C SER A 201 32.54 3.11 -4.51
N PHE A 202 32.63 4.22 -5.24
CA PHE A 202 33.81 4.53 -6.03
C PHE A 202 35.03 4.92 -5.17
N ILE A 203 34.83 5.79 -4.17
CA ILE A 203 35.92 6.30 -3.32
C ILE A 203 36.37 5.26 -2.28
N ASN A 204 35.43 4.55 -1.65
CA ASN A 204 35.68 3.63 -0.54
C ASN A 204 35.33 2.19 -0.90
N PHE A 205 35.60 1.78 -2.14
CA PHE A 205 35.19 0.48 -2.68
C PHE A 205 35.59 -0.70 -1.80
N SER A 206 36.84 -0.74 -1.36
CA SER A 206 37.39 -1.83 -0.56
C SER A 206 36.72 -1.93 0.82
N GLU A 207 36.43 -0.79 1.46
CA GLU A 207 35.73 -0.76 2.74
C GLU A 207 34.28 -1.22 2.56
N VAL A 208 33.57 -0.69 1.56
CA VAL A 208 32.18 -1.07 1.27
C VAL A 208 32.08 -2.57 1.03
N LYS A 209 32.92 -3.13 0.15
CA LYS A 209 32.94 -4.57 -0.16
C LYS A 209 33.25 -5.43 1.09
N ARG A 210 34.18 -4.98 1.95
CA ARG A 210 34.49 -5.67 3.21
C ARG A 210 33.27 -5.70 4.15
N ARG A 211 32.49 -4.62 4.22
CA ARG A 211 31.27 -4.55 5.05
C ARG A 211 30.14 -5.39 4.47
N GLU A 212 29.93 -5.35 3.15
CA GLU A 212 28.95 -6.20 2.47
C GLU A 212 29.23 -7.69 2.70
N LEU A 213 30.49 -8.10 2.54
CA LEU A 213 30.91 -9.48 2.83
C LEU A 213 30.73 -9.84 4.31
N LYS A 214 30.97 -8.91 5.23
CA LYS A 214 30.72 -9.13 6.67
C LYS A 214 29.23 -9.35 6.94
N ILE A 215 28.34 -8.57 6.31
CA ILE A 215 26.89 -8.76 6.41
C ILE A 215 26.52 -10.16 5.90
N PHE A 216 26.99 -10.54 4.71
CA PHE A 216 26.73 -11.86 4.14
C PHE A 216 27.17 -12.99 5.07
N ARG A 217 28.40 -12.91 5.62
CA ARG A 217 28.92 -13.93 6.55
C ARG A 217 28.11 -14.06 7.83
N ILE A 218 27.64 -12.93 8.40
CA ILE A 218 26.78 -12.96 9.59
C ILE A 218 25.45 -13.66 9.27
N LEU A 219 24.81 -13.31 8.15
CA LEU A 219 23.54 -13.91 7.74
C LEU A 219 23.69 -15.40 7.37
N ALA A 220 24.79 -15.78 6.73
CA ALA A 220 25.06 -17.16 6.36
C ALA A 220 25.39 -18.03 7.59
N GLY A 221 26.13 -17.49 8.57
CA GLY A 221 26.56 -18.23 9.76
C GLY A 221 25.60 -18.19 10.95
N ALA A 222 24.54 -17.37 10.92
CA ALA A 222 23.57 -17.28 12.01
C ALA A 222 22.77 -18.59 12.19
N GLY A 223 22.50 -19.00 13.43
CA GLY A 223 21.55 -20.08 13.70
C GLY A 223 20.13 -19.71 13.25
N LYS A 224 19.22 -20.70 13.18
CA LYS A 224 17.84 -20.49 12.73
C LYS A 224 17.11 -19.38 13.52
N ASP A 225 17.13 -19.47 14.83
CA ASP A 225 16.43 -18.53 15.71
C ASP A 225 17.09 -17.14 15.67
N GLU A 226 18.43 -17.09 15.62
CA GLU A 226 19.18 -15.85 15.48
C GLU A 226 18.89 -15.16 14.14
N LEU A 227 18.85 -15.90 13.02
CA LEU A 227 18.57 -15.35 11.70
C LEU A 227 17.19 -14.70 11.67
N ASN A 228 16.17 -15.37 12.20
CA ASN A 228 14.83 -14.82 12.30
C ASN A 228 14.81 -13.55 13.15
N TYR A 229 15.49 -13.56 14.30
CA TYR A 229 15.63 -12.36 15.13
C TYR A 229 16.28 -11.20 14.36
N ILE A 230 17.42 -11.44 13.69
CA ILE A 230 18.14 -10.43 12.91
C ILE A 230 17.24 -9.82 11.83
N LEU A 231 16.53 -10.64 11.06
CA LEU A 231 15.67 -10.16 9.97
C LEU A 231 14.51 -9.30 10.50
N ASN A 232 13.90 -9.69 11.61
CA ASN A 232 12.78 -8.95 12.21
C ASN A 232 13.24 -7.64 12.90
N HIS A 233 14.51 -7.54 13.30
CA HIS A 233 15.05 -6.37 14.02
C HIS A 233 16.03 -5.53 13.19
N THR A 234 16.16 -5.79 11.88
CA THR A 234 16.98 -5.00 10.95
C THR A 234 16.09 -4.22 9.98
N GLN A 235 16.55 -3.04 9.54
CA GLN A 235 15.91 -2.30 8.44
C GLN A 235 16.26 -2.96 7.10
N LEU A 236 15.60 -4.09 6.81
CA LEU A 236 15.99 -4.99 5.73
C LEU A 236 15.90 -4.33 4.34
N ALA A 237 14.87 -3.51 4.11
CA ALA A 237 14.76 -2.73 2.88
C ALA A 237 15.94 -1.76 2.70
N LEU A 238 16.40 -1.12 3.80
CA LEU A 238 17.55 -0.20 3.75
C LEU A 238 18.84 -0.96 3.47
N LEU A 239 18.99 -2.15 4.06
CA LEU A 239 20.12 -3.03 3.79
C LEU A 239 20.18 -3.38 2.30
N PHE A 240 19.08 -3.85 1.71
CA PHE A 240 19.03 -4.17 0.27
C PHE A 240 19.21 -2.95 -0.62
N TYR A 241 18.74 -1.79 -0.17
CA TYR A 241 18.98 -0.53 -0.89
C TYR A 241 20.46 -0.17 -0.92
N LYS A 242 21.18 -0.36 0.19
CA LYS A 242 22.58 0.10 0.35
C LYS A 242 23.63 -0.88 -0.14
N VAL A 243 23.40 -2.19 0.03
CA VAL A 243 24.27 -3.22 -0.56
C VAL A 243 24.08 -3.19 -2.08
N LYS A 244 25.16 -3.15 -2.86
CA LYS A 244 25.09 -3.07 -4.33
C LYS A 244 25.77 -4.27 -4.99
N ASP A 245 25.36 -4.52 -6.23
CA ASP A 245 26.08 -5.42 -7.12
C ASP A 245 27.05 -4.55 -7.92
N HIS A 246 28.35 -4.78 -7.74
CA HIS A 246 29.39 -3.87 -8.27
C HIS A 246 29.94 -4.33 -9.62
N SER A 247 29.74 -5.59 -9.97
CA SER A 247 30.12 -6.14 -11.27
C SER A 247 29.15 -7.22 -11.73
N ASN A 248 29.29 -7.66 -12.98
CA ASN A 248 28.53 -8.77 -13.53
C ASN A 248 29.06 -10.15 -13.08
N VAL A 249 30.19 -10.18 -12.36
CA VAL A 249 30.76 -11.40 -11.81
C VAL A 249 30.03 -11.75 -10.52
N ARG A 250 29.59 -13.01 -10.39
CA ARG A 250 28.75 -13.46 -9.28
C ARG A 250 29.34 -13.15 -7.90
N GLU A 251 30.66 -13.22 -7.74
CA GLU A 251 31.35 -12.94 -6.48
C GLU A 251 31.24 -11.48 -6.01
N ASP A 252 30.97 -10.56 -6.95
CA ASP A 252 30.81 -9.12 -6.69
C ASP A 252 29.33 -8.68 -6.66
N GLN A 253 28.40 -9.62 -6.77
CA GLN A 253 26.96 -9.38 -6.70
C GLN A 253 26.46 -9.53 -5.25
N SER A 254 26.98 -8.67 -4.35
CA SER A 254 26.71 -8.74 -2.92
C SER A 254 25.21 -8.74 -2.59
N ARG A 255 24.39 -7.94 -3.29
CA ARG A 255 22.94 -7.90 -3.04
C ARG A 255 22.30 -9.19 -3.54
N THR A 256 22.64 -9.63 -4.76
CA THR A 256 22.10 -10.87 -5.32
C THR A 256 22.44 -12.07 -4.44
N LEU A 257 23.66 -12.15 -3.91
CA LEU A 257 24.10 -13.23 -3.01
C LEU A 257 23.31 -13.24 -1.69
N ILE A 258 23.09 -12.08 -1.07
CA ILE A 258 22.30 -11.99 0.17
C ILE A 258 20.84 -12.38 -0.10
N LEU A 259 20.25 -11.90 -1.20
CA LEU A 259 18.86 -12.23 -1.54
C LEU A 259 18.72 -13.71 -1.90
N ASP A 260 19.65 -14.30 -2.65
CA ASP A 260 19.62 -15.74 -2.97
C ASP A 260 19.79 -16.60 -1.71
N LEU A 261 20.67 -16.18 -0.79
CA LEU A 261 20.80 -16.84 0.51
C LEU A 261 19.48 -16.87 1.28
N LEU A 262 18.78 -15.73 1.37
CA LEU A 262 17.55 -15.62 2.17
C LEU A 262 16.31 -16.21 1.47
N CYS A 263 16.19 -15.98 0.16
CA CYS A 263 15.02 -16.37 -0.64
C CYS A 263 15.11 -17.79 -1.19
N THR A 264 16.31 -18.39 -1.27
CA THR A 264 16.52 -19.72 -1.87
C THR A 264 17.16 -20.68 -0.87
N THR A 265 18.39 -20.39 -0.43
CA THR A 265 19.20 -21.36 0.34
C THR A 265 18.68 -21.60 1.75
N ARG A 266 18.37 -20.53 2.48
CA ARG A 266 17.96 -20.54 3.89
C ARG A 266 16.48 -20.26 4.10
N LEU A 267 15.68 -20.27 3.04
CA LEU A 267 14.24 -20.00 3.14
C LEU A 267 13.51 -20.95 4.11
N ALA A 268 13.95 -22.21 4.20
CA ALA A 268 13.39 -23.19 5.12
C ALA A 268 13.67 -22.87 6.62
N ASP A 269 14.72 -22.10 6.90
CA ASP A 269 15.06 -21.64 8.26
C ASP A 269 14.17 -20.46 8.68
N LEU A 270 13.56 -19.75 7.72
CA LEU A 270 12.76 -18.57 8.00
C LEU A 270 11.37 -18.91 8.54
N SER A 271 11.03 -18.29 9.66
CA SER A 271 9.69 -18.16 10.20
C SER A 271 8.77 -17.42 9.22
N ILE A 272 7.47 -17.62 9.36
CA ILE A 272 6.48 -17.00 8.47
C ILE A 272 6.51 -15.48 8.56
N MET A 273 6.69 -14.94 9.76
CA MET A 273 6.83 -13.50 9.95
C MET A 273 8.11 -12.96 9.29
N SER A 274 9.26 -13.66 9.40
CA SER A 274 10.47 -13.23 8.70
C SER A 274 10.35 -13.34 7.17
N ARG A 275 9.58 -14.31 6.65
CA ARG A 275 9.21 -14.35 5.22
C ARG A 275 8.35 -13.14 4.83
N ALA A 276 7.41 -12.72 5.67
CA ALA A 276 6.59 -11.53 5.44
C ALA A 276 7.44 -10.24 5.45
N VAL A 277 8.37 -10.10 6.39
CA VAL A 277 9.33 -8.96 6.44
C VAL A 277 10.23 -8.95 5.21
N LEU A 278 10.66 -10.13 4.74
CA LEU A 278 11.46 -10.26 3.53
C LEU A 278 10.67 -9.83 2.28
N LEU A 279 9.42 -10.27 2.13
CA LEU A 279 8.53 -9.82 1.06
C LEU A 279 8.28 -8.31 1.12
N ASP A 280 8.04 -7.77 2.31
CA ASP A 280 7.89 -6.32 2.52
C ASP A 280 9.12 -5.54 2.05
N ALA A 281 10.31 -5.96 2.48
CA ALA A 281 11.55 -5.31 2.08
C ALA A 281 11.75 -5.34 0.56
N MET A 282 11.38 -6.44 -0.11
CA MET A 282 11.42 -6.54 -1.57
C MET A 282 10.41 -5.63 -2.26
N MET A 283 9.18 -5.50 -1.72
CA MET A 283 8.16 -4.59 -2.25
C MET A 283 8.56 -3.12 -2.08
N VAL A 284 9.13 -2.75 -0.92
CA VAL A 284 9.66 -1.39 -0.66
C VAL A 284 10.79 -1.05 -1.64
N MET A 285 11.64 -2.02 -1.96
CA MET A 285 12.72 -1.89 -2.94
C MET A 285 12.27 -1.83 -4.40
N LYS A 286 10.97 -2.05 -4.66
CA LYS A 286 10.36 -2.36 -5.95
C LYS A 286 10.87 -3.68 -6.53
N ILE A 287 9.96 -4.63 -6.75
CA ILE A 287 10.29 -5.96 -7.27
C ILE A 287 10.94 -5.87 -8.66
N SER A 288 10.51 -4.93 -9.50
CA SER A 288 11.11 -4.72 -10.82
C SER A 288 12.57 -4.24 -10.80
N ALA A 289 13.10 -3.80 -9.65
CA ALA A 289 14.47 -3.30 -9.54
C ALA A 289 15.52 -4.40 -9.72
N HIS A 290 15.16 -5.68 -9.60
CA HIS A 290 16.07 -6.80 -9.76
C HIS A 290 15.44 -7.93 -10.61
N PRO A 291 16.14 -8.46 -11.63
CA PRO A 291 15.56 -9.42 -12.57
C PRO A 291 15.10 -10.75 -11.93
N MET A 292 15.73 -11.16 -10.82
CA MET A 292 15.34 -12.37 -10.08
C MET A 292 14.28 -12.16 -9.01
N ALA A 293 13.85 -10.91 -8.74
CA ALA A 293 12.98 -10.64 -7.60
C ALA A 293 11.62 -11.35 -7.70
N GLU A 294 10.98 -11.37 -8.88
CA GLU A 294 9.72 -12.10 -9.07
C GLU A 294 9.91 -13.60 -8.81
N LYS A 295 11.05 -14.18 -9.21
CA LYS A 295 11.37 -15.60 -8.95
C LYS A 295 11.60 -15.88 -7.47
N TRP A 296 12.23 -14.96 -6.74
CA TRP A 296 12.40 -15.07 -5.29
C TRP A 296 11.05 -14.97 -4.56
N VAL A 297 10.18 -14.03 -4.95
CA VAL A 297 8.81 -13.92 -4.43
C VAL A 297 8.04 -15.21 -4.67
N ARG A 298 8.09 -15.73 -5.91
CA ARG A 298 7.51 -17.03 -6.27
C ARG A 298 8.01 -18.13 -5.35
N ASN A 299 9.33 -18.23 -5.14
CA ASN A 299 9.89 -19.28 -4.29
C ASN A 299 9.42 -19.17 -2.84
N ILE A 300 9.39 -17.96 -2.26
CA ILE A 300 8.89 -17.71 -0.89
C ILE A 300 7.45 -18.20 -0.75
N ILE A 301 6.57 -17.86 -1.70
CA ILE A 301 5.16 -18.22 -1.64
C ILE A 301 4.96 -19.73 -1.86
N LEU A 302 5.57 -20.30 -2.91
CA LEU A 302 5.39 -21.72 -3.25
C LEU A 302 5.98 -22.69 -2.20
N LYS A 303 7.00 -22.26 -1.45
CA LYS A 303 7.58 -23.01 -0.33
C LYS A 303 6.85 -22.79 1.01
N THR A 304 5.75 -22.05 1.01
CA THR A 304 4.88 -21.85 2.18
C THR A 304 3.56 -22.57 1.94
N GLN A 305 3.14 -23.45 2.87
CA GLN A 305 2.03 -24.40 2.65
C GLN A 305 1.01 -24.35 3.79
N GLY A 306 -0.23 -24.74 3.51
CA GLY A 306 -1.32 -24.82 4.48
C GLY A 306 -1.51 -23.52 5.27
N ASP A 307 -1.60 -23.67 6.60
CA ASP A 307 -1.89 -22.55 7.51
C ASP A 307 -0.75 -21.53 7.55
N ASP A 308 0.47 -21.95 7.26
CA ASP A 308 1.61 -21.04 7.16
C ASP A 308 1.43 -20.07 5.98
N LEU A 309 0.79 -20.51 4.89
CA LEU A 309 0.49 -19.62 3.76
C LEU A 309 -0.61 -18.63 4.13
N SER A 310 -1.63 -19.07 4.87
CA SER A 310 -2.68 -18.19 5.41
C SER A 310 -2.08 -17.15 6.38
N ASN A 311 -1.17 -17.58 7.27
CA ASN A 311 -0.41 -16.70 8.14
C ASN A 311 0.45 -15.71 7.33
N LEU A 312 1.16 -16.17 6.30
CA LEU A 312 1.99 -15.31 5.46
C LEU A 312 1.17 -14.18 4.82
N LYS A 313 -0.02 -14.52 4.29
CA LYS A 313 -0.98 -13.53 3.77
C LYS A 313 -1.37 -12.52 4.86
N ALA A 314 -1.79 -13.00 6.03
CA ALA A 314 -2.21 -12.15 7.15
C ALA A 314 -1.08 -11.23 7.64
N TYR A 315 0.14 -11.73 7.84
CA TYR A 315 1.30 -10.91 8.21
C TYR A 315 1.66 -9.89 7.14
N THR A 316 1.51 -10.22 5.86
CA THR A 316 1.77 -9.28 4.77
C THR A 316 0.71 -8.16 4.74
N ASP A 317 -0.53 -8.45 5.14
CA ASP A 317 -1.61 -7.48 5.14
C ASP A 317 -1.62 -6.61 6.43
N ALA A 318 -1.21 -7.16 7.57
CA ALA A 318 -1.32 -6.50 8.89
C ALA A 318 -0.22 -5.46 9.22
N LYS A 319 0.65 -5.10 8.28
CA LYS A 319 1.76 -4.16 8.51
C LYS A 319 1.31 -2.72 8.70
N GLY A 320 0.10 -2.38 8.25
CA GLY A 320 -0.43 -1.01 8.25
C GLY A 320 0.20 -0.12 7.17
N ASP A 321 0.58 -0.71 6.03
CA ASP A 321 1.07 0.00 4.86
C ASP A 321 0.39 -0.51 3.58
N PHE A 322 0.66 0.16 2.46
CA PHE A 322 0.07 -0.18 1.17
C PHE A 322 0.69 -1.41 0.50
N HIS A 323 1.75 -2.00 1.08
CA HIS A 323 2.45 -3.16 0.53
C HIS A 323 1.75 -4.46 0.93
N SER A 324 0.52 -4.66 0.47
CA SER A 324 -0.30 -5.83 0.76
C SER A 324 0.00 -7.03 -0.13
N MET A 325 -0.53 -8.21 0.24
CA MET A 325 -0.47 -9.40 -0.62
C MET A 325 -1.21 -9.17 -1.95
N HIS A 326 -2.32 -8.42 -1.94
CA HIS A 326 -3.03 -8.05 -3.16
C HIS A 326 -2.14 -7.24 -4.11
N LYS A 327 -1.49 -6.19 -3.59
CA LYS A 327 -0.56 -5.38 -4.39
C LYS A 327 0.59 -6.23 -4.93
N LEU A 328 1.16 -7.10 -4.11
CA LEU A 328 2.24 -7.99 -4.51
C LEU A 328 1.86 -8.83 -5.74
N VAL A 329 0.73 -9.54 -5.67
CA VAL A 329 0.32 -10.51 -6.69
C VAL A 329 -0.21 -9.84 -7.96
N PHE A 330 -1.02 -8.79 -7.82
CA PHE A 330 -1.75 -8.21 -8.96
C PHE A 330 -1.06 -7.00 -9.60
N ASN A 331 -0.22 -6.28 -8.86
CA ASN A 331 0.43 -5.07 -9.34
C ASN A 331 1.95 -5.23 -9.50
N ASP A 332 2.63 -5.79 -8.49
CA ASP A 332 4.09 -5.84 -8.48
C ASP A 332 4.67 -6.99 -9.32
N ILE A 333 3.98 -8.13 -9.43
CA ILE A 333 4.36 -9.25 -10.31
C ILE A 333 3.86 -8.98 -11.73
N ARG A 334 4.82 -8.80 -12.65
CA ARG A 334 4.53 -8.49 -14.06
C ARG A 334 4.49 -9.73 -14.93
N ASP A 335 5.25 -10.77 -14.59
CA ASP A 335 5.25 -12.02 -15.34
C ASP A 335 3.94 -12.80 -15.11
N PRO A 336 3.10 -12.99 -16.16
CA PRO A 336 1.84 -13.68 -16.02
C PRO A 336 2.01 -15.15 -15.63
N THR A 337 3.14 -15.78 -15.98
CA THR A 337 3.41 -17.19 -15.64
C THR A 337 3.70 -17.33 -14.15
N ILE A 338 4.52 -16.44 -13.59
CA ILE A 338 4.82 -16.39 -12.16
C ILE A 338 3.55 -16.10 -11.36
N ARG A 339 2.73 -15.15 -11.82
CA ARG A 339 1.44 -14.85 -11.18
C ARG A 339 0.51 -16.06 -11.20
N ALA A 340 0.39 -16.76 -12.33
CA ALA A 340 -0.42 -17.96 -12.45
C ALA A 340 0.04 -19.05 -11.48
N ASP A 341 1.36 -19.32 -11.41
CA ASP A 341 1.92 -20.30 -10.48
C ASP A 341 1.57 -20.00 -9.02
N ILE A 342 1.66 -18.73 -8.62
CA ILE A 342 1.31 -18.27 -7.26
C ILE A 342 -0.18 -18.49 -6.99
N LEU A 343 -1.05 -18.08 -7.91
CA LEU A 343 -2.50 -18.23 -7.76
C LEU A 343 -2.91 -19.72 -7.71
N SER A 344 -2.36 -20.55 -8.60
CA SER A 344 -2.58 -21.99 -8.60
C SER A 344 -2.12 -22.65 -7.30
N HIS A 345 -0.98 -22.22 -6.75
CA HIS A 345 -0.50 -22.70 -5.45
C HIS A 345 -1.45 -22.32 -4.31
N ILE A 346 -1.88 -21.05 -4.25
CA ILE A 346 -2.84 -20.57 -3.23
C ILE A 346 -4.14 -21.36 -3.32
N GLN A 347 -4.68 -21.56 -4.53
CA GLN A 347 -5.92 -22.32 -4.74
C GLN A 347 -5.78 -23.78 -4.32
N ARG A 348 -4.64 -24.41 -4.63
CA ARG A 348 -4.35 -25.79 -4.22
C ARG A 348 -4.30 -25.93 -2.70
N GLU A 349 -3.58 -25.05 -2.01
CA GLU A 349 -3.47 -25.06 -0.54
C GLU A 349 -4.83 -24.79 0.13
N ALA A 350 -5.62 -23.85 -0.41
CA ALA A 350 -6.98 -23.59 0.08
C ALA A 350 -7.89 -24.83 -0.06
N SER A 351 -7.80 -25.54 -1.18
CA SER A 351 -8.57 -26.79 -1.42
C SER A 351 -8.20 -27.88 -0.40
N VAL A 352 -6.91 -28.01 -0.07
CA VAL A 352 -6.42 -28.93 0.97
C VAL A 352 -6.95 -28.54 2.35
N GLN A 353 -6.94 -27.25 2.69
CA GLN A 353 -7.51 -26.76 3.95
C GLN A 353 -9.01 -27.06 4.05
N ILE A 354 -9.78 -26.79 2.99
CA ILE A 354 -11.22 -27.11 2.93
C ILE A 354 -11.47 -28.61 3.11
N ALA A 355 -10.69 -29.47 2.46
CA ALA A 355 -10.81 -30.92 2.62
C ALA A 355 -10.59 -31.34 4.08
N HIS A 356 -9.56 -30.80 4.75
CA HIS A 356 -9.32 -31.05 6.17
C HIS A 356 -10.47 -30.59 7.09
N MET A 357 -11.13 -29.48 6.74
CA MET A 357 -12.29 -28.96 7.48
C MET A 357 -13.51 -29.86 7.31
N ARG A 358 -13.78 -30.31 6.07
CA ARG A 358 -14.90 -31.22 5.75
C ARG A 358 -14.74 -32.59 6.41
N LEU A 359 -13.53 -33.13 6.39
CA LEU A 359 -13.21 -34.43 7.00
C LEU A 359 -13.10 -34.39 8.53
N GLY A 360 -13.21 -33.21 9.17
CA GLY A 360 -13.17 -33.10 10.63
C GLY A 360 -11.84 -33.54 11.28
N THR A 361 -10.75 -33.51 10.50
CA THR A 361 -9.40 -33.89 10.97
C THR A 361 -8.96 -33.03 12.17
N LYS A 362 -7.96 -33.48 12.95
CA LYS A 362 -7.41 -32.70 14.09
C LYS A 362 -7.02 -31.27 13.66
N ARG A 363 -6.38 -31.13 12.49
CA ARG A 363 -6.06 -29.82 11.87
C ARG A 363 -7.31 -29.03 11.51
N GLY A 364 -8.33 -29.66 10.92
CA GLY A 364 -9.61 -29.02 10.63
C GLY A 364 -10.34 -28.52 11.88
N ARG A 365 -10.32 -29.27 12.99
CA ARG A 365 -10.93 -28.83 14.26
C ARG A 365 -10.22 -27.62 14.85
N SER A 366 -8.89 -27.61 14.86
CA SER A 366 -8.10 -26.46 15.31
C SER A 366 -8.34 -25.22 14.44
N ARG A 367 -8.44 -25.38 13.12
CA ARG A 367 -8.73 -24.27 12.18
C ARG A 367 -10.10 -23.64 12.39
N LYS A 368 -11.12 -24.40 12.80
CA LYS A 368 -12.43 -23.83 13.14
C LYS A 368 -12.30 -22.73 14.21
N GLN A 369 -11.38 -22.87 15.15
CA GLN A 369 -11.18 -21.89 16.22
C GLN A 369 -10.52 -20.57 15.74
N GLN A 370 -9.70 -20.62 14.69
CA GLN A 370 -9.02 -19.42 14.16
C GLN A 370 -9.88 -18.58 13.21
N ALA A 371 -10.93 -19.18 12.63
CA ALA A 371 -11.87 -18.53 11.72
C ALA A 371 -11.17 -17.67 10.65
N TRP A 372 -10.44 -18.31 9.73
CA TRP A 372 -9.75 -17.68 8.60
C TRP A 372 -10.72 -16.98 7.64
N ARG A 373 -11.14 -15.77 8.01
CA ARG A 373 -12.06 -14.92 7.26
C ARG A 373 -11.38 -13.60 6.94
N LYS A 374 -11.68 -13.02 5.79
CA LYS A 374 -11.41 -11.62 5.50
C LYS A 374 -12.69 -10.82 5.71
N VAL A 375 -12.60 -9.73 6.46
CA VAL A 375 -13.69 -8.77 6.65
C VAL A 375 -13.48 -7.65 5.64
N LEU A 376 -14.35 -7.56 4.64
CA LEU A 376 -14.31 -6.48 3.66
C LEU A 376 -15.33 -5.40 4.05
N SER A 377 -14.89 -4.15 4.05
CA SER A 377 -15.76 -3.01 4.35
C SER A 377 -15.45 -1.84 3.44
N ASP A 378 -16.47 -1.07 3.04
CA ASP A 378 -16.23 0.25 2.45
C ASP A 378 -15.81 1.25 3.54
N VAL A 379 -15.32 2.42 3.11
CA VAL A 379 -14.88 3.50 4.01
C VAL A 379 -15.95 4.58 4.16
N ASP A 380 -16.36 5.19 3.05
CA ASP A 380 -17.27 6.33 3.05
C ASP A 380 -18.72 5.81 3.21
N ASP A 381 -19.51 6.40 4.12
CA ASP A 381 -20.83 5.94 4.56
C ASP A 381 -20.92 4.52 5.14
N THR A 382 -19.78 3.90 5.50
CA THR A 382 -19.72 2.63 6.22
C THR A 382 -18.87 2.72 7.49
N LEU A 383 -17.63 3.23 7.38
CA LEU A 383 -16.76 3.53 8.52
C LEU A 383 -16.99 4.96 9.01
N TYR A 384 -17.02 5.92 8.08
CA TYR A 384 -17.22 7.33 8.35
C TYR A 384 -18.44 7.86 7.63
N SER A 385 -19.24 8.68 8.30
CA SER A 385 -20.32 9.41 7.65
C SER A 385 -19.78 10.50 6.73
N SER A 386 -20.31 10.54 5.51
CA SER A 386 -20.04 11.59 4.52
C SER A 386 -20.75 12.91 4.83
N GLY A 387 -21.82 12.89 5.64
CA GLY A 387 -22.72 14.01 5.88
C GLY A 387 -23.56 14.40 4.65
N GLY A 388 -23.81 13.46 3.73
CA GLY A 388 -24.67 13.62 2.56
C GLY A 388 -24.15 14.61 1.52
N ARG A 389 -22.83 14.83 1.46
CA ARG A 389 -22.20 15.79 0.56
C ARG A 389 -21.54 15.09 -0.62
N TYR A 390 -22.00 15.39 -1.83
CA TYR A 390 -21.37 14.96 -3.08
C TYR A 390 -19.89 15.40 -3.11
N PRO A 391 -18.95 14.53 -3.55
CA PRO A 391 -19.17 13.24 -4.20
C PRO A 391 -19.24 12.03 -3.24
N ALA A 392 -19.19 12.24 -1.92
CA ALA A 392 -18.73 11.24 -0.97
C ALA A 392 -19.83 10.47 -0.20
N GLY A 393 -21.12 10.62 -0.52
CA GLY A 393 -22.15 9.77 0.07
C GLY A 393 -23.54 10.39 0.20
N LEU A 394 -24.47 9.61 0.74
CA LEU A 394 -25.90 9.88 0.88
C LEU A 394 -26.32 10.09 2.34
N ASP A 395 -25.54 9.63 3.32
CA ASP A 395 -25.98 9.65 4.72
C ASP A 395 -25.89 11.04 5.35
N THR A 396 -27.05 11.63 5.66
CA THR A 396 -27.21 12.94 6.31
C THR A 396 -27.48 12.85 7.81
N ARG A 397 -27.61 11.64 8.38
CA ARG A 397 -28.00 11.45 9.80
C ARG A 397 -26.90 11.84 10.78
N TYR A 398 -25.65 11.74 10.36
CA TYR A 398 -24.48 12.07 11.17
C TYR A 398 -23.70 13.23 10.55
N PRO A 399 -23.00 14.05 11.37
CA PRO A 399 -22.07 15.04 10.84
C PRO A 399 -20.97 14.40 10.01
N ARG A 400 -20.45 15.15 9.06
CA ARG A 400 -19.35 14.71 8.20
C ARG A 400 -18.13 14.28 9.01
N HIS A 401 -17.49 13.20 8.57
CA HIS A 401 -16.32 12.58 9.20
C HIS A 401 -16.56 12.01 10.61
N THR A 402 -17.82 11.84 10.99
CA THR A 402 -18.18 11.09 12.21
C THR A 402 -17.91 9.60 11.97
N LEU A 403 -17.12 9.00 12.85
CA LEU A 403 -16.97 7.55 12.92
C LEU A 403 -18.30 6.96 13.40
N TYR A 404 -18.85 5.96 12.69
CA TYR A 404 -20.12 5.37 13.11
C TYR A 404 -20.00 4.70 14.49
N PRO A 405 -20.95 4.98 15.41
CA PRO A 405 -20.94 4.36 16.74
C PRO A 405 -20.95 2.83 16.66
N GLY A 406 -20.08 2.16 17.43
CA GLY A 406 -20.02 0.70 17.51
C GLY A 406 -19.38 -0.01 16.31
N VAL A 407 -18.95 0.71 15.27
CA VAL A 407 -18.40 0.08 14.06
C VAL A 407 -17.07 -0.65 14.30
N LEU A 408 -16.18 -0.11 15.15
CA LEU A 408 -14.89 -0.73 15.44
C LEU A 408 -15.03 -2.03 16.26
N PRO A 409 -15.81 -2.05 17.37
CA PRO A 409 -16.14 -3.31 18.03
C PRO A 409 -16.83 -4.30 17.08
N PHE A 410 -17.72 -3.84 16.20
CA PHE A 410 -18.38 -4.72 15.24
C PHE A 410 -17.39 -5.40 14.28
N TYR A 411 -16.40 -4.69 13.74
CA TYR A 411 -15.35 -5.33 12.92
C TYR A 411 -14.55 -6.35 13.71
N ARG A 412 -14.25 -6.07 14.98
CA ARG A 412 -13.58 -7.02 15.86
C ARG A 412 -14.41 -8.30 16.02
N GLU A 413 -15.71 -8.17 16.29
CA GLU A 413 -16.61 -9.33 16.43
C GLU A 413 -16.74 -10.13 15.12
N LEU A 414 -16.74 -9.46 13.96
CA LEU A 414 -16.77 -10.14 12.65
C LEU A 414 -15.49 -10.98 12.41
N ASP A 415 -14.35 -10.43 12.80
CA ASP A 415 -13.04 -11.07 12.65
C ASP A 415 -12.85 -12.21 13.68
N MET A 416 -13.37 -12.06 14.90
CA MET A 416 -13.40 -13.13 15.90
C MET A 416 -14.34 -14.26 15.48
N GLY A 417 -15.55 -13.88 15.06
CA GLY A 417 -16.60 -14.74 14.58
C GLY A 417 -17.16 -15.70 15.63
N THR A 418 -18.11 -16.55 15.22
CA THR A 418 -18.98 -17.36 16.11
C THR A 418 -18.28 -18.44 16.97
N VAL A 419 -17.00 -18.69 16.76
CA VAL A 419 -16.22 -19.77 17.39
C VAL A 419 -14.85 -19.30 17.86
N GLY A 420 -14.60 -17.99 17.79
CA GLY A 420 -13.40 -17.36 18.31
C GLY A 420 -13.42 -17.26 19.84
N PRO A 421 -12.30 -16.86 20.45
CA PRO A 421 -12.27 -16.49 21.87
C PRO A 421 -13.16 -15.28 22.16
N ASP A 422 -13.61 -15.17 23.42
CA ASP A 422 -14.45 -14.05 23.88
C ASP A 422 -13.71 -12.70 23.88
N GLU A 423 -12.38 -12.73 23.99
CA GLU A 423 -11.52 -11.54 23.99
C GLU A 423 -10.50 -11.55 22.86
N TRP A 424 -10.19 -10.35 22.35
CA TRP A 424 -9.14 -10.16 21.35
C TRP A 424 -7.77 -10.23 22.02
N THR A 425 -7.00 -11.25 21.70
CA THR A 425 -5.66 -11.45 22.24
C THR A 425 -4.60 -10.76 21.38
N ASP A 426 -3.53 -10.28 22.02
CA ASP A 426 -2.42 -9.59 21.33
C ASP A 426 -1.66 -10.47 20.32
N ASP A 427 -1.80 -11.80 20.42
CA ASP A 427 -1.19 -12.73 19.48
C ASP A 427 -2.01 -12.93 18.19
N ARG A 428 -3.20 -12.33 18.10
CA ARG A 428 -4.08 -12.46 16.93
C ARG A 428 -3.83 -11.35 15.92
N ILE A 429 -3.80 -11.75 14.66
CA ILE A 429 -3.70 -10.85 13.51
C ILE A 429 -5.10 -10.71 12.93
N GLY A 430 -5.61 -9.48 12.83
CA GLY A 430 -6.91 -9.25 12.25
C GLY A 430 -6.85 -9.11 10.73
N ASN A 431 -7.90 -9.56 10.05
CA ASN A 431 -8.01 -9.62 8.60
C ASN A 431 -9.08 -8.64 8.10
N LEU A 432 -8.94 -7.35 8.46
CA LEU A 432 -9.82 -6.27 8.02
C LEU A 432 -9.25 -5.61 6.76
N VAL A 433 -10.07 -5.52 5.72
CA VAL A 433 -9.74 -4.89 4.44
C VAL A 433 -10.77 -3.82 4.12
N PHE A 434 -10.29 -2.60 3.94
CA PHE A 434 -11.08 -1.49 3.44
C PHE A 434 -11.03 -1.39 1.93
N LEU A 435 -12.20 -1.32 1.30
CA LEU A 435 -12.35 -0.97 -0.10
C LEU A 435 -12.49 0.55 -0.20
N SER A 436 -11.79 1.19 -1.13
CA SER A 436 -11.92 2.63 -1.33
C SER A 436 -11.91 3.00 -2.80
N ALA A 437 -12.89 3.82 -3.20
CA ALA A 437 -12.96 4.43 -4.53
C ALA A 437 -11.80 5.40 -4.78
N ARG A 438 -11.08 5.81 -3.73
CA ARG A 438 -10.03 6.82 -3.83
C ARG A 438 -8.93 6.29 -4.74
N PRO A 439 -8.51 7.08 -5.74
CA PRO A 439 -7.54 6.62 -6.70
C PRO A 439 -6.18 6.43 -6.04
N HIS A 440 -5.47 5.41 -6.51
CA HIS A 440 -4.02 5.36 -6.36
C HIS A 440 -3.39 6.58 -7.02
N VAL A 441 -2.53 7.29 -6.28
CA VAL A 441 -1.81 8.47 -6.76
C VAL A 441 -0.31 8.22 -6.61
N TYR A 442 0.48 8.72 -7.58
CA TYR A 442 1.94 8.65 -7.60
C TYR A 442 2.56 8.82 -6.21
N LYS A 443 3.53 7.95 -5.87
CA LYS A 443 4.17 7.86 -4.54
C LYS A 443 3.23 7.53 -3.37
N ASP A 444 2.10 6.88 -3.64
CA ASP A 444 1.16 6.34 -2.64
C ASP A 444 0.56 7.42 -1.73
N VAL A 445 0.41 8.66 -2.23
CA VAL A 445 0.08 9.82 -1.40
C VAL A 445 -1.33 9.71 -0.80
N SER A 446 -2.30 9.22 -1.57
CA SER A 446 -3.68 9.04 -1.11
C SER A 446 -3.76 7.91 -0.07
N GLU A 447 -3.06 6.79 -0.30
CA GLU A 447 -3.00 5.64 0.60
C GLU A 447 -2.35 6.02 1.93
N LYS A 448 -1.20 6.71 1.92
CA LYS A 448 -0.49 7.12 3.14
C LYS A 448 -1.39 7.91 4.08
N LYS A 449 -2.20 8.83 3.54
CA LYS A 449 -3.15 9.60 4.35
C LYS A 449 -4.21 8.71 4.98
N SER A 450 -4.67 7.68 4.27
CA SER A 450 -5.63 6.71 4.80
C SER A 450 -5.00 5.80 5.87
N TYR A 451 -3.81 5.26 5.62
CA TYR A 451 -3.09 4.43 6.61
C TYR A 451 -2.73 5.21 7.87
N ALA A 452 -2.40 6.50 7.77
CA ALA A 452 -2.21 7.36 8.95
C ALA A 452 -3.49 7.48 9.79
N LYS A 453 -4.67 7.56 9.14
CA LYS A 453 -5.96 7.54 9.86
C LYS A 453 -6.21 6.18 10.51
N PHE A 454 -5.89 5.09 9.83
CA PHE A 454 -6.02 3.74 10.38
C PHE A 454 -5.10 3.51 11.57
N ALA A 455 -3.85 3.98 11.51
CA ALA A 455 -2.95 3.97 12.65
C ALA A 455 -3.55 4.75 13.84
N ALA A 456 -4.13 5.92 13.60
CA ALA A 456 -4.82 6.67 14.65
C ALA A 456 -6.04 5.93 15.23
N LEU A 457 -6.83 5.24 14.40
CA LEU A 457 -7.96 4.42 14.87
C LEU A 457 -7.48 3.24 15.74
N HIS A 458 -6.39 2.59 15.34
CA HIS A 458 -5.81 1.48 16.08
C HIS A 458 -5.20 1.94 17.41
N GLU A 459 -4.38 3.00 17.39
CA GLU A 459 -3.67 3.48 18.58
C GLU A 459 -4.56 4.23 19.58
N LYS A 460 -5.59 4.96 19.11
CA LYS A 460 -6.37 5.89 19.96
C LYS A 460 -7.83 5.51 20.14
N MET A 461 -8.42 4.77 19.21
CA MET A 461 -9.87 4.53 19.17
C MET A 461 -10.25 3.05 19.35
N GLY A 462 -9.28 2.17 19.59
CA GLY A 462 -9.54 0.76 19.90
C GLY A 462 -9.88 -0.13 18.70
N MET A 463 -9.47 0.24 17.48
CA MET A 463 -9.53 -0.69 16.35
C MET A 463 -8.55 -1.84 16.60
N HIS A 464 -8.99 -3.09 16.43
CA HIS A 464 -8.29 -4.30 16.89
C HIS A 464 -7.11 -4.74 16.01
N THR A 465 -7.01 -4.23 14.79
CA THR A 465 -5.94 -4.55 13.83
C THR A 465 -5.62 -3.35 12.95
N LEU A 466 -4.46 -3.33 12.31
CA LEU A 466 -4.15 -2.39 11.23
C LEU A 466 -4.72 -2.95 9.91
N PRO A 467 -5.73 -2.30 9.31
CA PRO A 467 -6.40 -2.80 8.12
C PRO A 467 -5.61 -2.54 6.85
N THR A 468 -5.83 -3.37 5.84
CA THR A 468 -5.39 -3.14 4.46
C THR A 468 -6.38 -2.23 3.73
N MET A 469 -5.93 -1.49 2.72
CA MET A 469 -6.78 -0.75 1.79
C MET A 469 -6.58 -1.23 0.35
N LEU A 470 -7.67 -1.59 -0.31
CA LEU A 470 -7.72 -1.75 -1.77
C LEU A 470 -8.21 -0.44 -2.39
N ALA A 471 -7.28 0.28 -3.01
CA ALA A 471 -7.54 1.57 -3.63
C ALA A 471 -8.13 1.42 -5.05
N GLY A 472 -8.95 2.41 -5.43
CA GLY A 472 -9.43 2.60 -6.78
C GLY A 472 -8.32 3.05 -7.72
N ASN A 473 -8.66 3.32 -8.98
CA ASN A 473 -7.72 3.85 -9.96
C ASN A 473 -8.14 5.23 -10.46
N LEU A 474 -7.18 6.02 -10.94
CA LEU A 474 -7.42 7.38 -11.46
C LEU A 474 -8.47 7.41 -12.58
N THR A 475 -8.53 6.36 -13.40
CA THR A 475 -9.48 6.26 -14.52
C THR A 475 -10.92 6.12 -14.04
N SER A 476 -11.20 5.24 -13.07
CA SER A 476 -12.54 5.13 -12.46
C SER A 476 -12.92 6.39 -11.66
N GLY A 477 -11.95 6.96 -10.94
CA GLY A 477 -12.10 8.25 -10.25
C GLY A 477 -12.55 9.38 -11.18
N ARG A 478 -11.91 9.49 -12.35
CA ARG A 478 -12.22 10.52 -13.35
C ARG A 478 -13.58 10.30 -14.01
N ALA A 479 -13.93 9.06 -14.36
CA ALA A 479 -15.23 8.74 -14.98
C ALA A 479 -16.39 9.17 -14.06
N PHE A 480 -16.30 8.88 -12.77
CA PHE A 480 -17.30 9.31 -11.80
C PHE A 480 -17.37 10.84 -11.65
N MET A 481 -16.23 11.51 -11.49
CA MET A 481 -16.17 12.95 -11.28
C MET A 481 -16.63 13.77 -12.50
N TRP A 482 -16.38 13.27 -13.72
CA TRP A 482 -16.62 14.01 -14.96
C TRP A 482 -17.89 13.59 -15.70
N GLN A 483 -18.19 12.29 -15.72
CA GLN A 483 -19.32 11.72 -16.46
C GLN A 483 -20.49 11.35 -15.55
N GLY A 484 -20.31 11.39 -14.22
CA GLY A 484 -21.30 10.88 -13.26
C GLY A 484 -21.46 9.36 -13.33
N ASP A 485 -20.57 8.67 -14.06
CA ASP A 485 -20.65 7.24 -14.31
C ASP A 485 -19.98 6.46 -13.15
N LEU A 486 -20.79 5.68 -12.46
CA LEU A 486 -20.39 4.83 -11.34
C LEU A 486 -19.87 3.46 -11.81
N GLU A 487 -20.18 3.04 -13.04
CA GLU A 487 -19.91 1.69 -13.54
C GLU A 487 -18.41 1.33 -13.54
N PRO A 488 -17.47 2.24 -13.91
CA PRO A 488 -16.04 1.96 -13.82
C PRO A 488 -15.53 1.80 -12.39
N MET A 489 -16.11 2.54 -11.42
CA MET A 489 -15.80 2.36 -10.01
C MET A 489 -16.35 1.03 -9.50
N VAL A 490 -17.62 0.72 -9.77
CA VAL A 490 -18.25 -0.54 -9.37
C VAL A 490 -17.52 -1.74 -9.95
N THR A 491 -17.10 -1.67 -11.21
CA THR A 491 -16.30 -2.73 -11.85
C THR A 491 -14.95 -2.89 -11.17
N ARG A 492 -14.29 -1.78 -10.78
CA ARG A 492 -13.03 -1.84 -10.04
C ARG A 492 -13.20 -2.40 -8.64
N TYR A 493 -14.23 -1.98 -7.91
CA TYR A 493 -14.60 -2.52 -6.59
C TYR A 493 -14.88 -4.03 -6.67
N THR A 494 -15.72 -4.44 -7.62
CA THR A 494 -16.06 -5.84 -7.88
C THR A 494 -14.81 -6.66 -8.23
N ARG A 495 -13.92 -6.10 -9.04
CA ARG A 495 -12.64 -6.75 -9.37
C ARG A 495 -11.75 -6.92 -8.14
N CYS A 496 -11.57 -5.86 -7.34
CA CYS A 496 -10.83 -5.96 -6.07
C CYS A 496 -11.46 -6.99 -5.13
N PHE A 497 -12.79 -7.09 -5.10
CA PHE A 497 -13.51 -8.07 -4.30
C PHE A 497 -13.27 -9.52 -4.77
N PHE A 498 -13.18 -9.78 -6.08
CA PHE A 498 -12.91 -11.12 -6.61
C PHE A 498 -11.43 -11.51 -6.60
N GLU A 499 -10.53 -10.53 -6.64
CA GLU A 499 -9.08 -10.75 -6.57
C GLU A 499 -8.59 -11.08 -5.15
N ASP A 500 -9.29 -10.60 -4.12
CA ASP A 500 -8.88 -10.68 -2.70
C ASP A 500 -9.55 -11.82 -1.93
#